data_AF-A0A8S2B1B3-F1
#
_entry.id   AF-A0A8S2B1B3-F1
#
_cell.length_a   1.000
_cell.length_b   1.000
_cell.length_c   1.000
_cell.angle_alpha   90.00
_cell.angle_beta   90.00
_cell.angle_gamma   90.00
#
_symmetry.space_group_name_H-M   'P 1'
#
loop_
_entity.id
_entity.type
_entity.pdbx_description
1 polymer ?
#
loop_
_entity_poly.entity_id
_entity_poly.type
_entity_poly.pdbx_seq_one_letter_code
_entity_poly.pdbx_strand_id
1 'polypeptide(L)'
;MKKSLTLLILLLCSLLCSTVLSNLLAEPVQPNTVPAFPVETQAQSCRLDLSNELFGGVNEACGRNLDRSRCCPVLAAWLFAAHARSALQLPAPAPTPESSDPDEPMKPDDSQKCVNTLQSALLIKQIKIPQPNSSCDAILCFCGIRLHQISSLSCPAAFNVSSGLKNATPTAAVKNLEKECRNSSYSGCTRCLGALQKLNVRGGNKKTTTERGSKMMSKDCKLMGLTWLLARNKTAYIPTVSAVLRAIIGRNKTQAWGQKGSCFIKGKVHPVSRMEKWEEKIAEANRQGKILVVNFKASWCLPCKKIAPIYQELASTYTSMIFVTIDVEELAVSNQKTHVP
;
A
#
# COMPACT_ATOMS: atom_id res chain seq x y z
N MET A 1 22.79 -44.35 56.56
CA MET A 1 22.28 -45.42 55.67
C MET A 1 21.01 -45.06 54.90
N LYS A 2 19.99 -44.41 55.50
CA LYS A 2 18.72 -44.11 54.79
C LYS A 2 18.80 -43.13 53.60
N LYS A 3 19.67 -42.10 53.66
CA LYS A 3 19.81 -41.10 52.57
C LYS A 3 20.49 -41.62 51.30
N SER A 4 21.36 -42.62 51.43
CA SER A 4 22.07 -43.21 50.27
C SER A 4 21.16 -44.13 49.44
N LEU A 5 20.16 -44.74 50.09
CA LEU A 5 19.20 -45.63 49.44
C LEU A 5 18.20 -44.86 48.56
N THR A 6 17.81 -43.66 48.99
CA THR A 6 16.88 -42.81 48.23
C THR A 6 17.50 -42.27 46.93
N LEU A 7 18.80 -41.95 46.96
CA LEU A 7 19.52 -41.48 45.77
C LEU A 7 19.73 -42.60 44.75
N LEU A 8 19.98 -43.84 45.21
CA LEU A 8 20.12 -45.01 44.34
C LEU A 8 18.80 -45.35 43.62
N ILE A 9 17.66 -45.24 44.32
CA ILE A 9 16.33 -45.50 43.74
C ILE A 9 15.96 -44.47 42.68
N LEU A 10 16.30 -43.19 42.88
CA LEU A 10 16.06 -42.13 41.89
C LEU A 10 16.91 -42.33 40.63
N LEU A 11 18.18 -42.72 40.77
CA LEU A 11 19.08 -43.02 39.64
C LEU A 11 18.63 -44.24 38.83
N LEU A 12 18.18 -45.31 39.51
CA LEU A 12 17.62 -46.49 38.86
C LEU A 12 16.33 -46.17 38.09
N CYS A 13 15.47 -45.30 38.63
CA CYS A 13 14.23 -44.90 37.97
C CYS A 13 14.48 -44.07 36.70
N SER A 14 15.50 -43.19 36.71
CA SER A 14 15.90 -42.46 35.50
C SER A 14 16.50 -43.35 34.41
N LEU A 15 17.32 -44.36 34.76
CA LEU A 15 17.87 -45.29 33.77
C LEU A 15 16.80 -46.21 33.16
N LEU A 16 15.82 -46.65 33.95
CA LEU A 16 14.70 -47.47 33.47
C LEU A 16 13.74 -46.67 32.55
N CYS A 17 13.60 -45.35 32.76
CA CYS A 17 12.79 -44.51 31.89
C CYS A 17 13.43 -44.27 30.52
N SER A 18 14.77 -44.14 30.47
CA SER A 18 15.50 -43.98 29.21
C SER A 18 15.52 -45.25 28.35
N THR A 19 15.57 -46.44 28.94
CA THR A 19 15.57 -47.71 28.19
C THR A 19 14.20 -48.08 27.63
N VAL A 20 13.11 -47.68 28.28
CA VAL A 20 11.75 -47.89 27.76
C VAL A 20 11.43 -46.94 26.60
N LEU A 21 11.97 -45.71 26.60
CA LEU A 21 11.76 -44.76 25.50
C LEU A 21 12.52 -45.15 24.22
N SER A 22 13.65 -45.85 24.33
CA SER A 22 14.44 -46.27 23.17
C SER A 22 13.89 -47.53 22.46
N ASN A 23 13.02 -48.30 23.11
CA ASN A 23 12.50 -49.57 22.58
C ASN A 23 11.10 -49.50 21.96
N LEU A 24 10.48 -48.32 21.84
CA LEU A 24 9.13 -48.18 21.27
C LEU A 24 9.09 -47.72 19.80
N LEU A 25 10.23 -47.66 19.09
CA LEU A 25 10.27 -47.28 17.68
C LEU A 25 11.21 -48.19 16.87
N ALA A 26 10.84 -49.45 16.72
CA ALA A 26 11.37 -50.30 15.66
C ALA A 26 10.44 -51.50 15.42
N GLU A 27 9.48 -51.35 14.49
CA GLU A 27 8.93 -52.48 13.75
C GLU A 27 9.10 -52.23 12.24
N PRO A 28 9.40 -53.28 11.45
CA PRO A 28 9.75 -53.16 10.04
C PRO A 28 8.49 -53.24 9.17
N VAL A 29 8.23 -52.19 8.39
CA VAL A 29 7.22 -52.23 7.32
C VAL A 29 7.96 -52.26 5.97
N GLN A 30 7.62 -53.28 5.17
CA GLN A 30 8.16 -53.58 3.85
C GLN A 30 7.88 -52.46 2.81
N PRO A 31 8.67 -52.41 1.72
CA PRO A 31 8.71 -51.26 0.82
C PRO A 31 7.58 -51.33 -0.21
N ASN A 32 6.47 -50.65 0.06
CA ASN A 32 5.58 -50.20 -1.01
C ASN A 32 5.95 -48.75 -1.35
N THR A 33 6.94 -48.62 -2.24
CA THR A 33 7.33 -47.34 -2.83
C THR A 33 6.20 -46.85 -3.73
N VAL A 34 5.24 -46.13 -3.14
CA VAL A 34 4.48 -45.13 -3.88
C VAL A 34 5.48 -44.02 -4.18
N PRO A 35 5.72 -43.63 -5.44
CA PRO A 35 6.63 -42.53 -5.73
C PRO A 35 6.05 -41.30 -5.01
N ALA A 36 6.76 -40.84 -3.98
CA ALA A 36 6.54 -39.52 -3.44
C ALA A 36 6.70 -38.57 -4.62
N PHE A 37 5.59 -37.98 -5.05
CA PHE A 37 5.65 -36.78 -5.87
C PHE A 37 6.66 -35.85 -5.20
N PRO A 38 7.61 -35.27 -5.96
CA PRO A 38 8.61 -34.42 -5.37
C PRO A 38 7.86 -33.37 -4.55
N VAL A 39 8.23 -33.22 -3.28
CA VAL A 39 7.77 -32.14 -2.41
C VAL A 39 8.01 -30.86 -3.18
N GLU A 40 6.98 -30.41 -3.87
CA GLU A 40 7.01 -29.21 -4.67
C GLU A 40 7.31 -28.12 -3.65
N THR A 41 8.46 -27.47 -3.83
CA THR A 41 8.96 -26.50 -2.89
C THR A 41 7.95 -25.34 -2.86
N GLN A 42 6.99 -25.39 -1.93
CA GLN A 42 5.89 -24.44 -1.73
C GLN A 42 6.35 -23.00 -1.39
N ALA A 43 7.65 -22.73 -1.53
CA ALA A 43 8.28 -21.41 -1.44
C ALA A 43 7.92 -20.45 -2.59
N GLN A 44 7.16 -20.88 -3.60
CA GLN A 44 6.80 -20.00 -4.73
C GLN A 44 5.59 -19.08 -4.48
N SER A 45 4.86 -19.23 -3.37
CA SER A 45 3.61 -18.47 -3.15
C SER A 45 3.80 -17.02 -2.67
N CYS A 46 4.96 -16.67 -2.10
CA CYS A 46 5.31 -15.26 -1.86
C CYS A 46 6.82 -15.00 -1.88
N ARG A 47 7.29 -14.38 -2.97
CA ARG A 47 8.67 -13.91 -3.10
C ARG A 47 8.67 -12.37 -3.06
N LEU A 48 9.29 -11.82 -2.01
CA LEU A 48 9.48 -10.37 -1.83
C LEU A 48 10.95 -10.01 -2.03
N ASP A 49 11.21 -9.01 -2.88
CA ASP A 49 12.54 -8.41 -3.04
C ASP A 49 12.72 -7.28 -2.01
N LEU A 50 13.24 -7.64 -0.83
CA LEU A 50 13.40 -6.73 0.30
C LEU A 50 14.75 -6.00 0.21
N SER A 51 14.72 -4.73 -0.15
CA SER A 51 15.92 -3.90 -0.32
C SER A 51 16.07 -2.89 0.81
N ASN A 52 17.29 -2.49 1.18
CA ASN A 52 17.53 -1.58 2.30
C ASN A 52 16.78 -0.24 2.20
N GLU A 53 16.55 0.26 0.98
CA GLU A 53 15.80 1.50 0.72
C GLU A 53 14.35 1.42 1.24
N LEU A 54 13.77 0.20 1.22
CA LEU A 54 12.40 -0.13 1.69
C LEU A 54 12.19 0.28 3.14
N PHE A 55 13.21 0.00 3.96
CA PHE A 55 13.13 0.09 5.40
C PHE A 55 13.20 1.56 5.86
N GLY A 56 14.05 2.39 5.22
CA GLY A 56 14.18 3.81 5.55
C GLY A 56 12.86 4.57 5.37
N GLY A 57 12.24 4.43 4.19
CA GLY A 57 11.00 5.15 3.89
C GLY A 57 9.80 4.67 4.72
N VAL A 58 9.72 3.36 5.01
CA VAL A 58 8.65 2.82 5.87
C VAL A 58 8.81 3.30 7.31
N ASN A 59 10.02 3.30 7.87
CA ASN A 59 10.25 3.76 9.24
C ASN A 59 9.91 5.25 9.40
N GLU A 60 10.26 6.08 8.43
CA GLU A 60 9.93 7.51 8.46
C GLU A 60 8.41 7.76 8.40
N ALA A 61 7.69 7.00 7.56
CA ALA A 61 6.26 7.18 7.36
C ALA A 61 5.39 6.55 8.46
N CYS A 62 5.83 5.44 9.04
CA CYS A 62 5.02 4.59 9.91
C CYS A 62 5.59 4.41 11.33
N GLY A 63 6.86 4.73 11.59
CA GLY A 63 7.55 4.36 12.84
C GLY A 63 7.20 5.21 14.07
N ARG A 64 6.59 6.38 13.89
CA ARG A 64 6.17 7.24 15.02
C ARG A 64 4.72 6.99 15.43
N ASN A 65 3.78 7.31 14.53
CA ASN A 65 2.35 7.18 14.75
C ASN A 65 1.70 6.57 13.51
N LEU A 66 0.74 5.66 13.72
CA LEU A 66 0.04 4.98 12.65
C LEU A 66 -1.06 5.87 12.06
N ASP A 67 -0.69 6.71 11.09
CA ASP A 67 -1.62 7.55 10.34
C ASP A 67 -1.94 6.94 8.97
N ARG A 68 -3.23 6.73 8.68
CA ARG A 68 -3.69 6.08 7.43
C ARG A 68 -3.30 6.87 6.17
N SER A 69 -3.28 8.20 6.23
CA SER A 69 -2.98 9.06 5.08
C SER A 69 -1.48 9.19 4.79
N ARG A 70 -0.64 9.02 5.82
CA ARG A 70 0.82 9.10 5.71
C ARG A 70 1.47 7.73 5.52
N CYS A 71 1.16 6.77 6.39
CA CYS A 71 1.80 5.46 6.44
C CYS A 71 1.33 4.55 5.30
N CYS A 72 0.01 4.36 5.13
CA CYS A 72 -0.51 3.35 4.20
C CYS A 72 -0.09 3.52 2.73
N PRO A 73 -0.03 4.74 2.15
CA PRO A 73 0.40 4.90 0.77
C PRO A 73 1.87 4.53 0.55
N VAL A 74 2.71 4.88 1.53
CA VAL A 74 4.15 4.56 1.51
C VAL A 74 4.33 3.05 1.68
N LEU A 75 3.68 2.47 2.69
CA LEU A 75 3.71 1.03 2.95
C LEU A 75 3.20 0.21 1.76
N ALA A 76 2.14 0.66 1.09
CA ALA A 76 1.61 0.03 -0.12
C ALA A 76 2.58 0.12 -1.29
N ALA A 77 3.16 1.30 -1.59
CA ALA A 77 4.12 1.46 -2.68
C ALA A 77 5.32 0.52 -2.50
N TRP A 78 5.80 0.42 -1.27
CA TRP A 78 6.93 -0.42 -0.87
C TRP A 78 6.62 -1.91 -0.95
N LEU A 79 5.46 -2.34 -0.45
CA LEU A 79 5.04 -3.73 -0.57
C LEU A 79 4.81 -4.13 -2.04
N PHE A 80 4.17 -3.27 -2.84
CA PHE A 80 4.02 -3.50 -4.27
C PHE A 80 5.36 -3.56 -4.98
N ALA A 81 6.33 -2.71 -4.63
CA ALA A 81 7.68 -2.75 -5.21
C ALA A 81 8.40 -4.06 -4.87
N ALA A 82 8.32 -4.51 -3.61
CA ALA A 82 8.91 -5.76 -3.17
C ALA A 82 8.27 -6.97 -3.87
N HIS A 83 6.95 -6.93 -4.10
CA HIS A 83 6.22 -8.00 -4.78
C HIS A 83 6.26 -7.94 -6.32
N ALA A 84 6.69 -6.81 -6.90
CA ALA A 84 6.43 -6.50 -8.31
C ALA A 84 6.98 -7.52 -9.30
N ARG A 85 8.17 -8.08 -9.04
CA ARG A 85 8.77 -9.08 -9.93
C ARG A 85 7.95 -10.36 -10.00
N SER A 86 7.46 -10.84 -8.85
CA SER A 86 6.65 -12.04 -8.77
C SER A 86 5.22 -11.80 -9.25
N ALA A 87 4.68 -10.61 -9.02
CA ALA A 87 3.34 -10.23 -9.49
C ALA A 87 3.21 -10.25 -11.03
N LEU A 88 4.30 -10.02 -11.76
CA LEU A 88 4.33 -9.91 -13.23
C LEU A 88 4.77 -11.19 -13.96
N GLN A 89 5.23 -12.20 -13.21
CA GLN A 89 5.54 -13.51 -13.74
C GLN A 89 4.24 -14.29 -13.92
N LEU A 90 4.07 -14.92 -15.08
CA LEU A 90 2.99 -15.86 -15.32
C LEU A 90 3.38 -17.19 -14.69
N PRO A 91 2.53 -17.81 -13.85
CA PRO A 91 2.78 -19.15 -13.35
C PRO A 91 3.03 -20.09 -14.53
N ALA A 92 3.91 -21.08 -14.35
CA ALA A 92 3.97 -22.20 -15.28
C ALA A 92 2.58 -22.87 -15.32
N PRO A 93 2.17 -23.48 -16.45
CA PRO A 93 0.94 -24.26 -16.49
C PRO A 93 0.97 -25.25 -15.33
N ALA A 94 -0.05 -25.20 -14.47
CA ALA A 94 -0.21 -26.22 -13.44
C ALA A 94 -0.27 -27.58 -14.14
N PRO A 95 0.35 -28.65 -13.58
CA PRO A 95 0.03 -30.00 -13.98
C PRO A 95 -1.49 -30.17 -13.87
N THR A 96 -2.09 -30.83 -14.86
CA THR A 96 -3.51 -31.17 -14.86
C THR A 96 -3.89 -31.82 -13.54
N PRO A 97 -4.88 -31.28 -12.79
CA PRO A 97 -5.34 -31.93 -11.57
C PRO A 97 -6.06 -33.23 -11.96
N GLU A 98 -5.42 -34.37 -11.70
CA GLU A 98 -6.14 -35.62 -11.55
C GLU A 98 -6.88 -35.56 -10.21
N SER A 99 -8.20 -35.78 -10.27
CA SER A 99 -9.19 -35.80 -9.18
C SER A 99 -9.55 -34.44 -8.56
N SER A 100 -10.78 -34.02 -8.84
CA SER A 100 -11.52 -33.00 -8.10
C SER A 100 -12.08 -33.62 -6.83
N ASP A 101 -11.40 -33.47 -5.70
CA ASP A 101 -11.96 -33.75 -4.38
C ASP A 101 -12.75 -32.49 -3.91
N PRO A 102 -14.06 -32.59 -3.60
CA PRO A 102 -14.88 -31.43 -3.22
C PRO A 102 -14.55 -30.80 -1.86
N ASP A 103 -13.72 -31.43 -1.02
CA ASP A 103 -13.42 -30.98 0.35
C ASP A 103 -12.00 -30.39 0.50
N GLU A 104 -11.51 -29.62 -0.49
CA GLU A 104 -10.27 -28.88 -0.31
C GLU A 104 -10.49 -27.67 0.63
N PRO A 105 -9.82 -27.61 1.80
CA PRO A 105 -9.92 -26.48 2.71
C PRO A 105 -9.40 -25.21 2.03
N MET A 106 -10.17 -24.13 2.13
CA MET A 106 -9.89 -22.84 1.50
C MET A 106 -8.42 -22.44 1.65
N LYS A 107 -7.70 -22.39 0.52
CA LYS A 107 -6.26 -22.08 0.47
C LYS A 107 -5.97 -20.78 1.24
N PRO A 108 -4.94 -20.76 2.11
CA PRO A 108 -4.52 -19.54 2.80
C PRO A 108 -4.24 -18.41 1.80
N ASP A 109 -4.73 -17.20 2.07
CA ASP A 109 -4.47 -16.03 1.23
C ASP A 109 -2.96 -15.79 1.12
N ASP A 110 -2.43 -15.91 -0.10
CA ASP A 110 -1.01 -15.69 -0.40
C ASP A 110 -0.57 -14.26 0.02
N SER A 111 -1.52 -13.31 0.08
CA SER A 111 -1.30 -11.96 0.62
C SER A 111 -0.89 -11.99 2.09
N GLN A 112 -1.50 -12.84 2.91
CA GLN A 112 -1.21 -12.94 4.35
C GLN A 112 0.20 -13.48 4.58
N LYS A 113 0.63 -14.48 3.81
CA LYS A 113 2.01 -14.99 3.87
C LYS A 113 3.03 -13.90 3.54
N CYS A 114 2.77 -13.09 2.51
CA CYS A 114 3.63 -11.96 2.16
C CYS A 114 3.71 -10.90 3.26
N VAL A 115 2.56 -10.57 3.85
CA VAL A 115 2.47 -9.61 4.95
C VAL A 115 3.30 -10.08 6.13
N ASN A 116 3.17 -11.35 6.52
CA ASN A 116 3.93 -11.93 7.62
C ASN A 116 5.45 -11.88 7.34
N THR A 117 5.89 -12.24 6.12
CA THR A 117 7.30 -12.18 5.71
C THR A 117 7.85 -10.75 5.79
N LEU A 118 7.10 -9.75 5.31
CA LEU A 118 7.51 -8.35 5.41
C LEU A 118 7.61 -7.89 6.88
N GLN A 119 6.64 -8.28 7.71
CA GLN A 119 6.61 -7.93 9.13
C GLN A 119 7.82 -8.49 9.87
N SER A 120 8.19 -9.74 9.62
CA SER A 120 9.41 -10.36 10.16
C SER A 120 10.67 -9.61 9.73
N ALA A 121 10.76 -9.21 8.45
CA ALA A 121 11.92 -8.47 7.97
C ALA A 121 12.06 -7.07 8.58
N LEU A 122 10.94 -6.38 8.82
CA LEU A 122 10.92 -5.08 9.50
C LEU A 122 11.39 -5.22 10.97
N LEU A 123 10.94 -6.27 11.66
CA LEU A 123 11.35 -6.56 13.04
C LEU A 123 12.86 -6.83 13.15
N ILE A 124 13.43 -7.61 12.23
CA ILE A 124 14.88 -7.87 12.16
C ILE A 124 15.67 -6.56 12.02
N LYS A 125 15.11 -5.56 11.33
CA LYS A 125 15.70 -4.23 11.16
C LYS A 125 15.34 -3.23 12.28
N GLN A 126 14.78 -3.70 13.40
CA GLN A 126 14.36 -2.86 14.53
C GLN A 126 13.27 -1.82 14.17
N ILE A 127 12.55 -2.03 13.07
CA ILE A 127 11.46 -1.15 12.65
C ILE A 127 10.15 -1.74 13.15
N LYS A 128 9.58 -1.11 14.18
CA LYS A 128 8.28 -1.48 14.74
C LYS A 128 7.21 -0.57 14.16
N ILE A 129 6.33 -1.14 13.34
CA ILE A 129 5.12 -0.44 12.90
C ILE A 129 4.08 -0.60 14.02
N PRO A 130 3.54 0.49 14.59
CA PRO A 130 2.49 0.40 15.59
C PRO A 130 1.28 -0.34 15.00
N GLN A 131 0.68 -1.24 15.77
CA GLN A 131 -0.58 -1.90 15.38
C GLN A 131 -1.76 -1.19 16.05
N PRO A 132 -2.91 -1.05 15.37
CA PRO A 132 -4.11 -0.45 15.96
C PRO A 132 -4.71 -1.32 17.08
N ASN A 133 -4.60 -2.65 16.98
CA ASN A 133 -4.99 -3.61 18.02
C ASN A 133 -4.25 -4.95 17.81
N SER A 134 -4.41 -5.92 18.72
CA SER A 134 -3.73 -7.22 18.67
C SER A 134 -4.20 -8.16 17.55
N SER A 135 -5.36 -7.90 16.94
CA SER A 135 -5.96 -8.74 15.88
C SER A 135 -5.93 -8.09 14.49
N CYS A 136 -5.46 -6.85 14.38
CA CYS A 136 -5.50 -6.03 13.18
C CYS A 136 -4.08 -5.57 12.86
N ASP A 137 -3.46 -6.21 11.87
CA ASP A 137 -2.15 -5.81 11.39
C ASP A 137 -2.21 -4.47 10.62
N ALA A 138 -1.07 -3.80 10.52
CA ALA A 138 -0.97 -2.50 9.87
C ALA A 138 -1.20 -2.57 8.34
N ILE A 139 -0.93 -3.71 7.69
CA ILE A 139 -0.87 -3.83 6.23
C ILE A 139 -2.23 -4.22 5.65
N LEU A 140 -2.76 -5.38 6.03
CA LEU A 140 -4.03 -5.92 5.52
C LEU A 140 -5.21 -5.28 6.22
N CYS A 141 -5.28 -5.32 7.55
CA CYS A 141 -6.45 -4.82 8.27
C CYS A 141 -6.51 -3.29 8.30
N PHE A 142 -5.47 -2.61 8.79
CA PHE A 142 -5.49 -1.15 8.92
C PHE A 142 -5.44 -0.44 7.56
N CYS A 143 -4.45 -0.78 6.73
CA CYS A 143 -4.27 -0.12 5.44
C CYS A 143 -5.12 -0.70 4.31
N GLY A 144 -5.59 -1.95 4.41
CA GLY A 144 -6.38 -2.59 3.35
C GLY A 144 -5.54 -3.01 2.14
N ILE A 145 -4.24 -3.24 2.31
CA ILE A 145 -3.31 -3.49 1.20
C ILE A 145 -3.37 -4.98 0.84
N ARG A 146 -3.91 -5.29 -0.34
CA ARG A 146 -3.97 -6.65 -0.88
C ARG A 146 -2.99 -6.81 -2.04
N LEU A 147 -2.33 -7.96 -2.12
CA LEU A 147 -1.42 -8.28 -3.21
C LEU A 147 -2.18 -9.07 -4.27
N HIS A 148 -2.07 -8.61 -5.51
CA HIS A 148 -2.69 -9.26 -6.65
C HIS A 148 -1.61 -9.76 -7.59
N GLN A 149 -1.81 -10.97 -8.13
CA GLN A 149 -0.99 -11.51 -9.19
C GLN A 149 -1.63 -11.23 -10.55
N ILE A 150 -0.82 -11.11 -11.60
CA ILE A 150 -1.30 -10.86 -12.97
C ILE A 150 -2.17 -12.00 -13.53
N SER A 151 -1.99 -13.22 -13.00
CA SER A 151 -2.79 -14.40 -13.34
C SER A 151 -4.21 -14.36 -12.77
N SER A 152 -4.42 -13.64 -11.66
CA SER A 152 -5.72 -13.57 -10.98
C SER A 152 -6.68 -12.59 -11.65
N LEU A 153 -6.22 -11.73 -12.57
CA LEU A 153 -7.05 -10.72 -13.22
C LEU A 153 -6.55 -10.34 -14.61
N SER A 154 -7.39 -10.52 -15.65
CA SER A 154 -7.05 -10.08 -17.01
C SER A 154 -7.30 -8.57 -17.17
N CYS A 155 -6.22 -7.83 -17.43
CA CYS A 155 -6.27 -6.37 -17.67
C CYS A 155 -5.77 -6.07 -19.10
N PRO A 156 -6.57 -6.34 -20.14
CA PRO A 156 -6.13 -6.19 -21.55
C PRO A 156 -5.76 -4.75 -21.92
N ALA A 157 -6.31 -3.75 -21.23
CA ALA A 157 -5.92 -2.35 -21.40
C ALA A 157 -4.50 -2.05 -20.89
N ALA A 158 -4.00 -2.85 -19.94
CA ALA A 158 -2.72 -2.64 -19.28
C ALA A 158 -1.63 -3.64 -19.75
N PHE A 159 -1.99 -4.91 -19.92
CA PHE A 159 -1.06 -5.97 -20.26
C PHE A 159 -1.65 -6.94 -21.28
N ASN A 160 -0.82 -7.31 -22.26
CA ASN A 160 -1.09 -8.42 -23.16
C ASN A 160 -0.46 -9.67 -22.56
N VAL A 161 -1.29 -10.68 -22.32
CA VAL A 161 -0.87 -11.99 -21.82
C VAL A 161 -0.96 -12.96 -23.00
N SER A 162 0.18 -13.51 -23.42
CA SER A 162 0.25 -14.49 -24.50
C SER A 162 0.73 -15.83 -23.94
N SER A 163 -0.01 -16.89 -24.24
CA SER A 163 0.29 -18.28 -23.87
C SER A 163 1.61 -18.71 -24.52
N GLY A 164 2.73 -18.52 -23.82
CA GLY A 164 4.08 -18.81 -24.33
C GLY A 164 5.17 -17.88 -23.81
N LEU A 165 4.82 -16.68 -23.34
CA LEU A 165 5.76 -15.81 -22.62
C LEU A 165 5.66 -16.04 -21.10
N LYS A 166 6.81 -16.05 -20.40
CA LYS A 166 6.88 -16.12 -18.93
C LYS A 166 6.42 -14.84 -18.24
N ASN A 167 6.36 -13.71 -18.97
CA ASN A 167 6.03 -12.40 -18.44
C ASN A 167 4.94 -11.73 -19.29
N ALA A 168 4.06 -10.97 -18.65
CA ALA A 168 3.08 -10.17 -19.38
C ALA A 168 3.75 -8.98 -20.10
N THR A 169 3.28 -8.67 -21.31
CA THR A 169 3.82 -7.56 -22.10
C THR A 169 3.01 -6.28 -21.85
N PRO A 170 3.64 -5.17 -21.42
CA PRO A 170 2.92 -3.93 -21.15
C PRO A 170 2.41 -3.27 -22.45
N THR A 171 1.18 -2.76 -22.42
CA THR A 171 0.60 -1.99 -23.53
C THR A 171 1.26 -0.60 -23.66
N ALA A 172 1.01 0.10 -24.77
CA ALA A 172 1.46 1.49 -24.94
C ALA A 172 0.95 2.41 -23.82
N ALA A 173 -0.23 2.14 -23.26
CA ALA A 173 -0.79 2.92 -22.16
C ALA A 173 0.03 2.77 -20.87
N VAL A 174 0.51 1.55 -20.57
CA VAL A 174 1.39 1.29 -19.42
C VAL A 174 2.79 1.85 -19.65
N LYS A 175 3.34 1.72 -20.86
CA LYS A 175 4.63 2.34 -21.21
C LYS A 175 4.61 3.85 -21.06
N ASN A 176 3.49 4.50 -21.42
CA ASN A 176 3.33 5.95 -21.25
C ASN A 176 3.41 6.38 -19.77
N LEU A 177 3.13 5.49 -18.81
CA LEU A 177 3.27 5.81 -17.39
C LEU A 177 4.72 6.12 -17.01
N GLU A 178 5.73 5.54 -17.68
CA GLU A 178 7.15 5.81 -17.36
C GLU A 178 7.45 7.31 -17.50
N LYS A 179 6.89 7.95 -18.53
CA LYS A 179 7.06 9.39 -18.76
C LYS A 179 6.20 10.21 -17.79
N GLU A 180 4.92 9.86 -17.65
CA GLU A 180 3.96 10.68 -16.90
C GLU A 180 4.18 10.61 -15.38
N CYS A 181 4.71 9.49 -14.86
CA CYS A 181 4.91 9.24 -13.43
C CYS A 181 6.34 9.51 -12.95
N ARG A 182 7.21 10.06 -13.79
CA ARG A 182 8.63 10.30 -13.47
C ARG A 182 8.86 11.40 -12.42
N ASN A 183 7.94 12.34 -12.29
CA ASN A 183 8.05 13.46 -11.37
C ASN A 183 7.01 13.33 -10.24
N SER A 184 7.47 13.37 -8.99
CA SER A 184 6.65 13.24 -7.79
C SER A 184 5.98 14.54 -7.34
N SER A 185 6.34 15.69 -7.93
CA SER A 185 5.63 16.96 -7.71
C SER A 185 4.14 16.81 -8.00
N TYR A 186 3.31 17.67 -7.40
CA TYR A 186 1.87 17.69 -7.64
C TYR A 186 1.46 17.58 -9.11
N SER A 187 2.11 18.34 -10.00
CA SER A 187 1.81 18.30 -11.44
C SER A 187 2.13 16.94 -12.06
N GLY A 188 3.24 16.31 -11.67
CA GLY A 188 3.64 14.99 -12.15
C GLY A 188 2.75 13.89 -11.61
N CYS A 189 2.41 13.93 -10.32
CA CYS A 189 1.45 13.02 -9.74
C CYS A 189 0.07 13.12 -10.41
N THR A 190 -0.42 14.35 -10.65
CA THR A 190 -1.72 14.57 -11.32
C THR A 190 -1.71 14.06 -12.76
N ARG A 191 -0.62 14.26 -13.50
CA ARG A 191 -0.43 13.67 -14.84
C ARG A 191 -0.42 12.14 -14.79
N CYS A 192 0.34 11.56 -13.87
CA CYS A 192 0.40 10.12 -13.63
C CYS A 192 -0.99 9.54 -13.34
N LEU A 193 -1.75 10.17 -12.44
CA LEU A 193 -3.12 9.77 -12.10
C LEU A 193 -4.07 9.86 -13.31
N GLY A 194 -3.93 10.90 -14.14
CA GLY A 194 -4.66 11.03 -15.40
C GLY A 194 -4.30 9.94 -16.41
N ALA A 195 -3.02 9.55 -16.51
CA ALA A 195 -2.58 8.45 -17.36
C ALA A 195 -3.12 7.10 -16.86
N LEU A 196 -3.13 6.86 -15.54
CA LEU A 196 -3.69 5.65 -14.94
C LEU A 196 -5.21 5.52 -15.14
N GLN A 197 -5.94 6.63 -15.23
CA GLN A 197 -7.38 6.60 -15.55
C GLN A 197 -7.65 6.00 -16.94
N LYS A 198 -6.68 6.07 -17.87
CA LYS A 198 -6.79 5.47 -19.21
C LYS A 198 -6.64 3.95 -19.21
N LEU A 199 -6.14 3.36 -18.11
CA LEU A 199 -6.08 1.90 -17.92
C LEU A 199 -7.41 1.29 -17.49
N ASN A 200 -8.48 2.07 -17.41
CA ASN A 200 -9.82 1.52 -17.22
C ASN A 200 -10.21 0.70 -18.46
N VAL A 201 -10.85 -0.44 -18.23
CA VAL A 201 -11.51 -1.21 -19.29
C VAL A 201 -12.52 -0.31 -19.99
N ARG A 202 -12.14 0.21 -21.16
CA ARG A 202 -13.03 0.95 -22.06
C ARG A 202 -13.11 0.13 -23.34
N GLY A 203 -13.98 -0.88 -23.32
CA GLY A 203 -14.20 -1.75 -24.48
C GLY A 203 -14.34 -3.20 -24.09
N GLY A 204 -15.57 -3.64 -23.87
CA GLY A 204 -15.94 -5.03 -23.69
C GLY A 204 -17.45 -5.10 -23.58
N ASN A 205 -18.08 -5.80 -24.51
CA ASN A 205 -19.53 -5.91 -24.67
C ASN A 205 -20.21 -6.14 -23.31
N LYS A 206 -21.29 -5.41 -23.02
CA LYS A 206 -22.02 -5.43 -21.75
C LYS A 206 -22.74 -6.77 -21.60
N LYS A 207 -22.01 -7.84 -21.28
CA LYS A 207 -22.59 -9.14 -20.95
C LYS A 207 -22.00 -9.60 -19.60
N THR A 208 -22.88 -9.62 -18.60
CA THR A 208 -22.73 -10.29 -17.30
C THR A 208 -21.55 -9.88 -16.41
N THR A 209 -21.41 -8.59 -16.06
CA THR A 209 -20.56 -8.22 -14.92
C THR A 209 -21.24 -7.12 -14.09
N THR A 210 -21.44 -7.36 -12.79
CA THR A 210 -22.04 -6.39 -11.87
C THR A 210 -21.21 -5.10 -11.85
N GLU A 211 -21.86 -3.94 -11.75
CA GLU A 211 -21.21 -2.62 -11.71
C GLU A 211 -20.11 -2.52 -10.63
N ARG A 212 -20.31 -3.22 -9.51
CA ARG A 212 -19.35 -3.35 -8.40
C ARG A 212 -18.08 -4.12 -8.80
N GLY A 213 -18.21 -5.21 -9.55
CA GLY A 213 -17.08 -6.01 -10.04
C GLY A 213 -16.24 -5.25 -11.05
N SER A 214 -16.89 -4.54 -11.99
CA SER A 214 -16.21 -3.71 -12.98
C SER A 214 -15.37 -2.58 -12.33
N LYS A 215 -15.88 -1.99 -11.24
CA LYS A 215 -15.16 -0.97 -10.45
C LYS A 215 -14.00 -1.54 -9.65
N MET A 216 -14.09 -2.79 -9.17
CA MET A 216 -12.97 -3.50 -8.52
C MET A 216 -11.87 -3.78 -9.54
N MET A 217 -12.22 -4.39 -10.67
CA MET A 217 -11.24 -4.73 -11.73
C MET A 217 -10.52 -3.49 -12.27
N SER A 218 -11.22 -2.37 -12.40
CA SER A 218 -10.61 -1.07 -12.77
C SER A 218 -9.58 -0.55 -11.77
N LYS A 219 -9.76 -0.82 -10.47
CA LYS A 219 -8.78 -0.43 -9.45
C LYS A 219 -7.57 -1.35 -9.51
N ASP A 220 -7.79 -2.63 -9.67
CA ASP A 220 -6.73 -3.63 -9.69
C ASP A 220 -5.84 -3.45 -10.93
N CYS A 221 -6.39 -3.14 -12.11
CA CYS A 221 -5.59 -2.82 -13.29
C CYS A 221 -4.71 -1.57 -13.12
N LYS A 222 -5.19 -0.56 -12.37
CA LYS A 222 -4.38 0.62 -12.03
C LYS A 222 -3.25 0.25 -11.08
N LEU A 223 -3.54 -0.58 -10.07
CA LEU A 223 -2.52 -1.08 -9.16
C LEU A 223 -1.47 -1.90 -9.91
N MET A 224 -1.87 -2.77 -10.83
CA MET A 224 -0.92 -3.52 -11.66
C MET A 224 -0.05 -2.62 -12.55
N GLY A 225 -0.61 -1.55 -13.12
CA GLY A 225 0.16 -0.55 -13.85
C GLY A 225 1.22 0.16 -12.98
N LEU A 226 0.86 0.49 -11.74
CA LEU A 226 1.78 1.05 -10.76
C LEU A 226 2.85 0.03 -10.33
N THR A 227 2.45 -1.22 -10.08
CA THR A 227 3.36 -2.32 -9.75
C THR A 227 4.38 -2.55 -10.86
N TRP A 228 3.97 -2.46 -12.13
CA TRP A 228 4.90 -2.54 -13.26
C TRP A 228 5.93 -1.41 -13.30
N LEU A 229 5.52 -0.16 -13.01
CA LEU A 229 6.47 0.95 -12.87
C LEU A 229 7.50 0.69 -11.76
N LEU A 230 7.04 0.19 -10.62
CA LEU A 230 7.92 -0.13 -9.49
C LEU A 230 8.89 -1.27 -9.81
N ALA A 231 8.48 -2.28 -10.58
CA ALA A 231 9.37 -3.32 -11.08
C ALA A 231 10.50 -2.77 -11.97
N ARG A 232 10.21 -1.71 -12.71
CA ARG A 232 11.15 -1.09 -13.66
C ARG A 232 12.24 -0.30 -12.94
N ASN A 233 11.84 0.60 -12.04
CA ASN A 233 12.75 1.43 -11.28
C ASN A 233 12.08 1.91 -9.98
N LYS A 234 12.20 1.10 -8.92
CA LYS A 234 11.58 1.39 -7.63
C LYS A 234 12.00 2.75 -7.06
N THR A 235 13.28 3.12 -7.10
CA THR A 235 13.77 4.37 -6.51
C THR A 235 13.22 5.61 -7.22
N ALA A 236 13.12 5.57 -8.55
CA ALA A 236 12.58 6.67 -9.32
C ALA A 236 11.07 6.86 -9.12
N TYR A 237 10.31 5.77 -8.98
CA TYR A 237 8.85 5.84 -8.99
C TYR A 237 8.19 5.79 -7.61
N ILE A 238 8.83 5.26 -6.56
CA ILE A 238 8.24 5.19 -5.20
C ILE A 238 7.68 6.54 -4.72
N PRO A 239 8.36 7.68 -4.86
CA PRO A 239 7.82 8.97 -4.41
C PRO A 239 6.51 9.32 -5.12
N THR A 240 6.47 9.21 -6.45
CA THR A 240 5.26 9.48 -7.25
C THR A 240 4.15 8.47 -6.97
N VAL A 241 4.48 7.18 -6.93
CA VAL A 241 3.51 6.10 -6.68
C VAL A 241 2.90 6.23 -5.29
N SER A 242 3.70 6.59 -4.27
CA SER A 242 3.18 6.87 -2.92
C SER A 242 2.21 8.05 -2.93
N ALA A 243 2.50 9.11 -3.68
CA ALA A 243 1.59 10.26 -3.82
C ALA A 243 0.29 9.88 -4.55
N VAL A 244 0.38 9.09 -5.62
CA VAL A 244 -0.79 8.58 -6.36
C VAL A 244 -1.62 7.65 -5.50
N LEU A 245 -1.00 6.71 -4.78
CA LEU A 245 -1.68 5.81 -3.85
C LEU A 245 -2.36 6.58 -2.73
N ARG A 246 -1.77 7.69 -2.25
CA ARG A 246 -2.41 8.57 -1.28
C ARG A 246 -3.71 9.16 -1.84
N ALA A 247 -3.73 9.56 -3.10
CA ALA A 247 -4.93 10.03 -3.78
C ALA A 247 -5.97 8.94 -4.07
N ILE A 248 -5.55 7.68 -4.24
CA ILE A 248 -6.44 6.54 -4.46
C ILE A 248 -7.05 6.04 -3.14
N ILE A 249 -6.22 5.87 -2.10
CA ILE A 249 -6.58 5.34 -0.78
C ILE A 249 -7.32 6.39 0.06
N GLY A 250 -6.94 7.67 -0.04
CA GLY A 250 -7.51 8.77 0.75
C GLY A 250 -8.92 9.21 0.35
N ARG A 251 -9.54 8.61 -0.67
CA ARG A 251 -10.92 8.92 -1.05
C ARG A 251 -11.91 8.26 -0.07
N ASN A 252 -12.37 9.04 0.91
CA ASN A 252 -13.63 8.74 1.59
C ASN A 252 -14.77 8.66 0.57
N LYS A 253 -15.71 7.72 0.76
CA LYS A 253 -16.80 7.40 -0.18
C LYS A 253 -17.77 8.56 -0.51
N THR A 254 -17.60 9.74 0.10
CA THR A 254 -18.56 10.86 0.04
C THR A 254 -18.34 11.86 -1.10
N GLN A 255 -17.42 11.62 -2.04
CA GLN A 255 -17.26 12.53 -3.19
C GLN A 255 -17.89 11.93 -4.45
N ALA A 256 -18.93 12.63 -4.92
CA ALA A 256 -19.70 12.33 -6.11
C ALA A 256 -18.81 12.10 -7.35
N TRP A 257 -19.27 11.14 -8.17
CA TRP A 257 -18.63 10.68 -9.38
C TRP A 257 -18.69 11.80 -10.44
N GLY A 258 -17.57 12.49 -10.68
CA GLY A 258 -17.49 13.58 -11.68
C GLY A 258 -16.21 14.41 -11.66
N GLN A 259 -15.48 14.47 -10.55
CA GLN A 259 -14.17 15.14 -10.50
C GLN A 259 -13.05 14.22 -10.99
N LYS A 260 -12.27 14.71 -11.98
CA LYS A 260 -10.97 14.12 -12.37
C LYS A 260 -10.13 13.96 -11.10
N GLY A 261 -9.74 12.74 -10.77
CA GLY A 261 -8.88 12.49 -9.62
C GLY A 261 -7.62 13.36 -9.72
N SER A 262 -7.34 14.13 -8.69
CA SER A 262 -6.11 14.91 -8.56
C SER A 262 -5.30 14.36 -7.39
N CYS A 263 -3.98 14.52 -7.44
CA CYS A 263 -3.12 14.27 -6.29
C CYS A 263 -3.25 15.34 -5.19
N PHE A 264 -4.27 16.21 -5.28
CA PHE A 264 -4.80 16.97 -4.18
C PHE A 264 -5.18 16.04 -3.02
N ILE A 265 -4.26 15.89 -2.08
CA ILE A 265 -4.65 15.80 -0.69
C ILE A 265 -5.03 17.22 -0.34
N LYS A 266 -6.31 17.48 -0.08
CA LYS A 266 -6.73 18.80 0.42
C LYS A 266 -5.96 19.03 1.72
N GLY A 267 -4.92 19.86 1.64
CA GLY A 267 -4.33 20.46 2.82
C GLY A 267 -5.41 21.28 3.51
N LYS A 268 -5.36 21.37 4.84
CA LYS A 268 -6.35 22.12 5.60
C LYS A 268 -6.07 23.62 5.43
N VAL A 269 -6.39 24.15 4.25
CA VAL A 269 -6.40 25.59 4.00
C VAL A 269 -7.70 26.14 4.55
N HIS A 270 -7.59 27.05 5.50
CA HIS A 270 -8.73 27.66 6.17
C HIS A 270 -9.15 28.93 5.41
N PRO A 271 -10.34 28.98 4.79
CA PRO A 271 -10.84 30.23 4.23
C PRO A 271 -11.20 31.18 5.38
N VAL A 272 -10.70 32.40 5.31
CA VAL A 272 -10.97 33.48 6.26
C VAL A 272 -11.71 34.58 5.51
N SER A 273 -12.96 34.82 5.94
CA SER A 273 -13.84 35.82 5.33
C SER A 273 -14.28 36.91 6.30
N ARG A 274 -13.90 36.81 7.58
CA ARG A 274 -14.28 37.76 8.64
C ARG A 274 -13.15 37.94 9.64
N MET A 275 -13.13 39.08 10.31
CA MET A 275 -12.11 39.44 11.30
C MET A 275 -12.10 38.48 12.49
N GLU A 276 -13.25 37.99 12.96
CA GLU A 276 -13.30 37.07 14.11
C GLU A 276 -12.54 35.77 13.81
N LYS A 277 -12.69 35.27 12.58
CA LYS A 277 -12.00 34.06 12.13
C LYS A 277 -10.51 34.29 11.88
N TRP A 278 -10.14 35.52 11.50
CA TRP A 278 -8.74 35.92 11.38
C TRP A 278 -8.06 35.92 12.76
N GLU A 279 -8.67 36.60 13.74
CA GLU A 279 -8.19 36.65 15.12
C GLU A 279 -8.11 35.25 15.75
N GLU A 280 -9.10 34.38 15.49
CA GLU A 280 -9.07 32.98 15.92
C GLU A 280 -7.81 32.26 15.39
N LYS A 281 -7.47 32.44 14.11
CA LYS A 281 -6.32 31.76 13.49
C LYS A 281 -4.98 32.33 13.96
N ILE A 282 -4.89 33.63 14.19
CA ILE A 282 -3.70 34.24 14.83
C ILE A 282 -3.53 33.70 16.25
N ALA A 283 -4.60 33.70 17.05
CA ALA A 283 -4.55 33.20 18.41
C ALA A 283 -4.20 31.71 18.47
N GLU A 284 -4.71 30.91 17.53
CA GLU A 284 -4.35 29.50 17.37
C GLU A 284 -2.86 29.33 17.04
N ALA A 285 -2.35 30.09 16.05
CA ALA A 285 -0.95 30.04 15.64
C ALA A 285 -0.01 30.39 16.80
N ASN A 286 -0.30 31.49 17.52
CA ASN A 286 0.49 31.93 18.67
C ASN A 286 0.48 30.92 19.81
N ARG A 287 -0.70 30.38 20.16
CA ARG A 287 -0.83 29.37 21.22
C ARG A 287 -0.10 28.08 20.91
N GLN A 288 -0.07 27.68 19.63
CA GLN A 288 0.59 26.45 19.18
C GLN A 288 2.06 26.67 18.78
N GLY A 289 2.56 27.91 18.79
CA GLY A 289 3.91 28.25 18.30
C GLY A 289 4.12 27.91 16.83
N LYS A 290 3.07 28.01 15.99
CA LYS A 290 3.09 27.64 14.57
C LYS A 290 3.19 28.85 13.67
N ILE A 291 3.84 28.67 12.52
CA ILE A 291 3.88 29.69 11.47
C ILE A 291 2.51 29.75 10.78
N LEU A 292 1.95 30.95 10.67
CA LEU A 292 0.74 31.23 9.89
C LEU A 292 1.14 31.73 8.49
N VAL A 293 0.76 30.99 7.45
CA VAL A 293 1.03 31.34 6.05
C VAL A 293 -0.27 31.84 5.43
N VAL A 294 -0.27 33.05 4.88
CA VAL A 294 -1.47 33.72 4.38
C VAL A 294 -1.41 33.86 2.87
N ASN A 295 -2.49 33.48 2.18
CA ASN A 295 -2.67 33.72 0.74
C ASN A 295 -3.86 34.63 0.48
N PHE A 296 -3.59 35.83 -0.03
CA PHE A 296 -4.61 36.75 -0.51
C PHE A 296 -4.97 36.40 -1.95
N LYS A 297 -6.26 36.18 -2.21
CA LYS A 297 -6.78 35.87 -3.55
C LYS A 297 -7.88 36.86 -3.94
N ALA A 298 -8.10 36.95 -5.25
CA ALA A 298 -9.27 37.57 -5.85
C ALA A 298 -9.75 36.70 -7.02
N SER A 299 -11.03 36.79 -7.35
CA SER A 299 -11.65 36.09 -8.47
C SER A 299 -11.08 36.52 -9.83
N TRP A 300 -10.63 37.77 -9.97
CA TRP A 300 -10.00 38.30 -11.17
C TRP A 300 -8.47 38.04 -11.26
N CYS A 301 -7.84 37.60 -10.16
CA CYS A 301 -6.39 37.41 -10.11
C CYS A 301 -5.97 36.08 -10.77
N LEU A 302 -5.55 36.15 -12.04
CA LEU A 302 -5.11 34.98 -12.79
C LEU A 302 -3.83 34.33 -12.22
N PRO A 303 -2.79 35.08 -11.77
CA PRO A 303 -1.65 34.50 -11.06
C PRO A 303 -2.05 33.77 -9.77
N CYS A 304 -3.02 34.32 -9.01
CA CYS A 304 -3.53 33.71 -7.78
C CYS A 304 -4.19 32.34 -8.07
N LYS A 305 -4.93 32.23 -9.18
CA LYS A 305 -5.50 30.95 -9.63
C LYS A 305 -4.42 29.93 -10.01
N LYS A 306 -3.30 30.39 -10.60
CA LYS A 306 -2.17 29.52 -10.96
C LYS A 306 -1.39 29.01 -9.75
N ILE A 307 -1.22 29.83 -8.71
CA ILE A 307 -0.49 29.45 -7.48
C ILE A 307 -1.36 28.68 -6.48
N ALA A 308 -2.68 28.85 -6.49
CA ALA A 308 -3.62 28.15 -5.61
C ALA A 308 -3.36 26.63 -5.45
N PRO A 309 -3.12 25.84 -6.52
CA PRO A 309 -2.77 24.42 -6.36
C PRO A 309 -1.46 24.19 -5.58
N ILE A 310 -0.44 25.02 -5.82
CA ILE A 310 0.86 24.95 -5.15
C ILE A 310 0.70 25.34 -3.68
N TYR A 311 -0.07 26.39 -3.39
CA TYR A 311 -0.37 26.81 -2.03
C TYR A 311 -1.07 25.71 -1.21
N GLN A 312 -2.00 24.97 -1.82
CA GLN A 312 -2.64 23.82 -1.20
C GLN A 312 -1.67 22.63 -0.99
N GLU A 313 -0.71 22.42 -1.89
CA GLU A 313 0.35 21.42 -1.74
C GLU A 313 1.26 21.76 -0.55
N LEU A 314 1.65 23.03 -0.41
CA LEU A 314 2.39 23.51 0.75
C LEU A 314 1.60 23.26 2.04
N ALA A 315 0.29 23.53 2.04
CA ALA A 315 -0.57 23.27 3.19
C ALA A 315 -0.67 21.79 3.59
N SER A 316 -0.59 20.88 2.62
CA SER A 316 -0.54 19.44 2.87
C SER A 316 0.82 18.95 3.33
N THR A 317 1.88 19.59 2.88
CA THR A 317 3.27 19.19 3.15
C THR A 317 3.72 19.68 4.51
N TYR A 318 3.43 20.94 4.83
CA TYR A 318 3.84 21.60 6.07
C TYR A 318 2.69 21.60 7.08
N THR A 319 2.33 20.42 7.60
CA THR A 319 1.25 20.26 8.60
C THR A 319 1.57 20.88 9.97
N SER A 320 2.83 21.25 10.19
CA SER A 320 3.29 22.06 11.33
C SER A 320 2.99 23.56 11.18
N MET A 321 2.53 24.01 10.02
CA MET A 321 2.13 25.38 9.77
C MET A 321 0.61 25.48 9.57
N ILE A 322 0.05 26.67 9.76
CA ILE A 322 -1.36 26.96 9.52
C ILE A 322 -1.47 27.74 8.22
N PHE A 323 -2.26 27.24 7.27
CA PHE A 323 -2.47 27.89 5.99
C PHE A 323 -3.87 28.51 5.93
N VAL A 324 -3.95 29.80 5.63
CA VAL A 324 -5.21 30.55 5.50
C VAL A 324 -5.31 31.21 4.14
N THR A 325 -6.51 31.22 3.56
CA THR A 325 -6.78 31.99 2.34
C THR A 325 -7.80 33.06 2.61
N ILE A 326 -7.49 34.28 2.20
CA ILE A 326 -8.34 35.45 2.34
C ILE A 326 -8.78 35.87 0.95
N ASP A 327 -10.10 35.99 0.77
CA ASP A 327 -10.64 36.61 -0.44
C ASP A 327 -10.74 38.13 -0.22
N VAL A 328 -9.94 38.88 -0.95
CA VAL A 328 -9.89 40.35 -0.79
C VAL A 328 -11.20 41.00 -1.19
N GLU A 329 -11.99 40.34 -2.06
CA GLU A 329 -13.30 40.84 -2.49
C GLU A 329 -14.37 40.60 -1.41
N GLU A 330 -14.25 39.53 -0.63
CA GLU A 330 -15.17 39.22 0.48
C GLU A 330 -14.90 40.12 1.70
N LEU A 331 -13.65 40.53 1.91
CA LEU A 331 -13.29 41.50 2.94
C LEU A 331 -13.64 42.95 2.57
N ALA A 332 -13.58 43.32 1.28
CA ALA A 332 -13.89 44.68 0.84
C ALA A 332 -15.35 45.09 1.07
N VAL A 333 -16.27 44.12 1.25
CA VAL A 333 -17.68 44.36 1.60
C VAL A 333 -17.84 44.66 3.11
N SER A 334 -16.86 44.30 3.94
CA SER A 334 -16.81 44.64 5.36
C SER A 334 -15.96 45.90 5.54
N ASN A 335 -16.60 47.06 5.50
CA ASN A 335 -15.95 48.38 5.59
C ASN A 335 -14.97 48.52 6.77
N GLN A 336 -13.68 48.32 6.53
CA GLN A 336 -12.59 49.17 7.01
C GLN A 336 -11.33 48.86 6.19
N LYS A 337 -10.62 49.89 5.74
CA LYS A 337 -9.31 49.76 5.07
C LYS A 337 -8.36 48.95 5.95
N THR A 338 -8.23 47.65 5.71
CA THR A 338 -7.11 46.87 6.25
C THR A 338 -5.90 47.17 5.40
N HIS A 339 -4.96 47.94 5.96
CA HIS A 339 -3.62 48.05 5.43
C HIS A 339 -3.01 46.64 5.49
N VAL A 340 -2.69 46.07 4.32
CA VAL A 340 -1.90 44.84 4.26
C VAL A 340 -0.48 45.26 4.62
N PRO A 341 0.11 44.75 5.72
CA PRO A 341 1.48 45.11 6.10
C PRO A 341 2.52 44.62 5.09
#